data_AF-A6MKT2-F1
#
_entry.id   AF-A6MKT2-F1
#
_cell.length_a   1.000
_cell.length_b   1.000
_cell.length_c   1.000
_cell.angle_alpha   90.00
_cell.angle_beta   90.00
_cell.angle_gamma   90.00
#
_symmetry.space_group_name_H-M   'P 1'
#
loop_
_entity.id
_entity.type
_entity.pdbx_description
1 polymer ?
#
loop_
_entity_poly.entity_id
_entity_poly.type
_entity_poly.pdbx_seq_one_letter_code
_entity_poly.pdbx_strand_id
1 'polypeptide(L)' 'LDLPPGFMFKVQAQHDYTATDTDELQLKAGDVVLVIPFQNPEEQDEGWLMGVKESDWNQHKELEKCRGVFPENFTERVP' A
#
# COMPACT_ATOMS: atom_id res chain seq x y z
N LEU A 1 -1.24 -4.04 -18.02
CA LEU A 1 -1.49 -4.10 -16.57
C LEU A 1 -2.57 -3.08 -16.28
N ASP A 2 -3.71 -3.50 -15.74
CA ASP A 2 -4.66 -2.55 -15.15
C ASP A 2 -4.06 -2.11 -13.82
N LEU A 3 -3.82 -0.82 -13.65
CA LEU A 3 -3.33 -0.24 -12.38
C LEU A 3 -4.51 0.29 -11.58
N PRO A 4 -4.40 0.37 -10.23
CA PRO A 4 -5.45 0.95 -9.42
C PRO A 4 -5.65 2.43 -9.79
N PRO A 5 -6.89 2.93 -9.74
CA PRO A 5 -7.16 4.35 -9.97
C PRO A 5 -6.38 5.19 -8.95
N GLY A 6 -5.73 6.24 -9.43
CA GLY A 6 -4.89 7.10 -8.59
C GLY A 6 -3.49 6.54 -8.30
N PHE A 7 -3.06 5.46 -8.97
CA PHE A 7 -1.69 4.96 -8.85
C PHE A 7 -0.65 6.10 -9.01
N MET A 8 0.26 6.20 -8.04
CA MET A 8 1.33 7.18 -8.03
C MET A 8 2.68 6.55 -8.37
N PHE A 9 3.09 5.54 -7.60
CA PHE A 9 4.37 4.84 -7.76
C PHE A 9 4.35 3.49 -7.05
N LYS A 10 5.38 2.67 -7.28
CA LYS A 10 5.56 1.38 -6.60
C LYS A 10 6.58 1.51 -5.48
N VAL A 11 6.34 0.79 -4.40
CA VAL A 11 7.33 0.55 -3.35
C VAL A 11 7.44 -0.96 -3.11
N GLN A 12 8.60 -1.39 -2.66
CA GLN A 12 8.84 -2.76 -2.21
C GLN A 12 9.13 -2.73 -0.72
N ALA A 13 8.43 -3.57 0.04
CA ALA A 13 8.67 -3.76 1.45
C ALA A 13 10.07 -4.33 1.68
N GLN A 14 10.87 -3.62 2.49
CA GLN A 14 12.21 -4.04 2.92
C GLN A 14 12.14 -4.86 4.23
N HIS A 15 11.06 -4.67 4.99
CA HIS A 15 10.83 -5.31 6.27
C HIS A 15 9.41 -5.87 6.36
N ASP A 16 9.24 -6.92 7.17
CA ASP A 16 7.92 -7.42 7.53
C ASP A 16 7.21 -6.40 8.43
N TYR A 17 5.93 -6.18 8.16
CA TYR A 17 5.08 -5.32 8.96
C TYR A 17 3.74 -6.01 9.21
N THR A 18 3.39 -6.17 10.48
CA THR A 18 2.13 -6.78 10.89
C THR A 18 1.13 -5.67 11.19
N ALA A 19 0.04 -5.66 10.42
CA ALA A 19 -1.10 -4.79 10.67
C ALA A 19 -1.64 -5.03 12.09
N THR A 20 -1.77 -3.94 12.83
CA THR A 20 -2.29 -3.82 14.19
C THR A 20 -3.72 -3.32 14.22
N ASP A 21 -4.18 -2.64 13.16
CA ASP A 21 -5.57 -2.23 12.95
C ASP A 21 -6.12 -2.70 11.59
N THR A 22 -7.40 -2.50 11.37
CA THR A 22 -8.21 -2.95 10.23
C THR A 22 -7.99 -2.16 8.95
N ASP A 23 -7.52 -0.92 9.06
CA ASP A 23 -7.13 -0.05 7.96
C ASP A 23 -5.65 -0.19 7.60
N GLU A 24 -4.86 -0.91 8.40
CA GLU A 24 -3.44 -1.14 8.15
C GLU A 24 -3.20 -2.30 7.17
N LEU A 25 -2.27 -2.09 6.24
CA LEU A 25 -1.86 -3.07 5.23
C LEU A 25 -0.69 -3.90 5.75
N GLN A 26 -0.93 -5.19 5.95
CA GLN A 26 0.13 -6.13 6.29
C GLN A 26 1.10 -6.33 5.11
N LEU A 27 2.39 -6.18 5.39
CA LEU A 27 3.50 -6.35 4.44
C LEU A 27 4.43 -7.48 4.86
N LYS A 28 4.96 -8.19 3.87
CA LYS A 28 6.15 -9.03 4.02
C LYS A 28 7.30 -8.46 3.21
N ALA A 29 8.52 -8.65 3.69
CA ALA A 29 9.72 -8.28 2.95
C ALA A 29 9.69 -8.91 1.55
N GLY A 30 9.85 -8.07 0.53
CA GLY A 30 9.73 -8.42 -0.88
C GLY A 30 8.36 -8.11 -1.50
N ASP A 31 7.30 -7.87 -0.72
CA ASP A 31 5.99 -7.48 -1.24
C ASP A 31 6.08 -6.16 -2.00
N VAL A 32 5.44 -6.11 -3.16
CA VAL A 32 5.31 -4.89 -3.96
C VAL A 32 3.96 -4.26 -3.68
N VAL A 33 3.98 -2.98 -3.30
CA VAL A 33 2.79 -2.18 -3.00
C VAL A 33 2.64 -1.09 -4.05
N LEU A 34 1.43 -0.96 -4.56
CA LEU A 34 1.02 0.11 -5.47
C LEU A 34 0.50 1.27 -4.62
N VAL A 35 1.27 2.36 -4.55
CA VAL A 35 0.91 3.54 -3.75
C VAL A 35 -0.16 4.34 -4.46
N ILE A 36 -1.16 4.76 -3.70
CA ILE A 36 -2.34 5.52 -4.13
C ILE A 36 -2.57 6.69 -3.17
N PRO A 37 -3.28 7.77 -3.56
CA PRO A 37 -3.67 8.82 -2.65
C PRO A 37 -4.64 8.29 -1.59
N PHE A 38 -4.60 8.91 -0.42
CA PHE A 38 -5.68 8.82 0.56
C PHE A 38 -6.97 9.40 -0.05
N GLN A 39 -8.12 8.82 0.29
CA GLN A 39 -9.42 9.38 -0.12
C GLN A 39 -9.70 10.70 0.59
N ASN A 40 -9.34 10.76 1.88
CA ASN A 40 -9.41 11.95 2.69
C ASN A 40 -7.99 12.37 3.10
N PRO A 41 -7.47 13.53 2.65
CA PRO A 41 -6.16 14.01 3.04
C PRO A 41 -5.98 14.22 4.55
N GLU A 42 -7.08 14.38 5.30
CA GLU A 42 -7.04 14.52 6.77
C GLU A 42 -6.70 13.21 7.49
N GLU A 43 -6.83 12.05 6.82
CA GLU A 43 -6.46 10.73 7.35
C GLU A 43 -4.99 10.38 7.09
N GLN A 44 -4.25 11.24 6.40
CA GLN A 44 -2.85 11.00 6.09
C GLN A 44 -1.96 11.39 7.28
N ASP A 45 -1.49 10.38 8.00
CA ASP A 45 -0.50 10.54 9.06
C ASP A 45 0.94 10.64 8.51
N GLU A 46 1.79 11.40 9.21
CA GLU A 46 3.20 11.59 8.84
C GLU A 46 3.96 10.25 8.90
N GLY A 47 4.65 9.90 7.81
CA GLY A 47 5.41 8.65 7.69
C GLY A 47 4.59 7.44 7.27
N TRP A 48 3.32 7.62 6.94
CA TRP A 48 2.43 6.57 6.45
C TRP A 48 2.00 6.80 5.01
N LEU A 49 1.88 5.72 4.26
CA LEU A 49 1.42 5.71 2.88
C LEU A 49 0.18 4.83 2.76
N MET A 50 -0.71 5.18 1.83
CA MET A 50 -1.85 4.35 1.44
C MET A 50 -1.49 3.54 0.20
N GLY A 51 -1.82 2.25 0.19
CA GLY A 51 -1.53 1.40 -0.95
C GLY A 51 -2.30 0.10 -0.97
N VAL A 52 -2.08 -0.67 -2.04
CA VAL A 52 -2.60 -2.03 -2.21
C VAL A 52 -1.47 -2.93 -2.70
N LYS A 53 -1.37 -4.16 -2.18
CA LYS A 53 -0.37 -5.12 -2.69
C LYS A 53 -0.67 -5.45 -4.15
N GLU A 54 0.37 -5.48 -4.97
CA GLU A 54 0.24 -5.79 -6.40
C GLU A 54 -0.36 -7.19 -6.60
N SER A 55 -0.06 -8.15 -5.73
CA SER A 55 -0.69 -9.48 -5.71
C SER A 55 -2.21 -9.40 -5.56
N ASP A 56 -2.67 -8.62 -4.59
CA ASP A 56 -4.08 -8.53 -4.20
C ASP A 56 -4.87 -7.77 -5.26
N TRP A 57 -4.25 -6.71 -5.80
CA TRP A 57 -4.80 -5.98 -6.93
C TRP A 57 -5.00 -6.86 -8.17
N ASN A 58 -4.01 -7.70 -8.50
CA ASN A 58 -4.10 -8.60 -9.65
C ASN A 58 -5.16 -9.70 -9.48
N GLN A 59 -5.45 -10.11 -8.24
CA GLN A 59 -6.41 -11.18 -7.95
C GLN A 59 -7.85 -10.68 -7.82
N HIS A 60 -8.06 -9.61 -7.05
CA HIS A 60 -9.39 -9.15 -6.68
C HIS A 60 -9.85 -7.95 -7.49
N LYS A 61 -8.93 -7.06 -7.90
CA LYS A 61 -9.24 -5.75 -8.51
C LYS A 61 -10.24 -4.90 -7.69
N GLU A 62 -10.35 -5.15 -6.39
CA GLU A 62 -11.25 -4.45 -5.47
C GLU A 62 -10.43 -3.54 -4.54
N LEU A 63 -10.22 -2.29 -4.97
CA LEU A 63 -9.37 -1.34 -4.23
C LEU A 63 -9.85 -1.10 -2.79
N GLU A 64 -11.15 -0.93 -2.60
CA GLU A 64 -11.76 -0.61 -1.31
C GLU A 64 -11.58 -1.72 -0.26
N LYS A 65 -11.40 -2.97 -0.68
CA LYS A 65 -11.22 -4.09 0.25
C LYS A 65 -9.77 -4.49 0.47
N CYS A 66 -8.88 -4.11 -0.45
CA CYS A 66 -7.48 -4.54 -0.43
C CYS A 66 -6.50 -3.40 -0.10
N ARG A 67 -6.97 -2.15 -0.05
CA ARG A 67 -6.12 -1.04 0.36
C ARG A 67 -5.92 -1.00 1.87
N GLY A 68 -4.80 -0.41 2.28
CA GLY A 68 -4.57 -0.03 3.66
C GLY A 68 -3.35 0.86 3.81
N VAL A 69 -3.17 1.40 5.01
CA VAL A 69 -2.02 2.24 5.37
C VAL A 69 -0.83 1.39 5.79
N PHE A 70 0.38 1.83 5.47
CA PHE A 70 1.60 1.15 5.88
C PHE A 70 2.74 2.16 6.12
N PRO A 71 3.73 1.81 6.96
CA PRO A 71 4.85 2.68 7.25
C PRO A 71 5.78 2.86 6.05
N GLU A 72 6.01 4.10 5.63
CA GLU A 72 6.88 4.44 4.49
C GLU A 72 8.31 3.93 4.71
N ASN A 73 8.83 4.09 5.92
CA ASN A 73 10.20 3.75 6.30
C ASN A 73 10.51 2.25 6.27
N PHE A 74 9.50 1.39 6.10
CA PHE A 74 9.66 -0.05 5.92
C PHE A 74 9.72 -0.44 4.44
N THR A 75 9.64 0.54 3.53
CA THR A 75 9.57 0.32 2.09
C THR A 75 10.61 1.15 1.34
N GLU A 76 10.95 0.70 0.13
CA GLU A 76 11.83 1.43 -0.78
C GLU A 76 11.14 1.60 -2.13
N ARG A 77 11.31 2.78 -2.74
CA ARG A 77 10.70 3.08 -4.03
C ARG A 77 11.34 2.24 -5.14
N VAL A 78 10.49 1.56 -5.91
CA VAL A 78 10.93 0.77 -7.06
C VAL A 78 10.96 1.69 -8.30
N PRO A 79 12.07 1.71 -9.06
CA PRO A 79 12.18 2.49 -10.30
C PRO A 79 11.29 1.96 -11.44
#